data_AF-A0A421JGG6-F1
#
_entry.id   AF-A0A421JGG6-F1
#
_cell.length_a   1.000
_cell.length_b   1.000
_cell.length_c   1.000
_cell.angle_alpha   90.00
_cell.angle_beta   90.00
_cell.angle_gamma   90.00
#
_symmetry.space_group_name_H-M   'P 1'
#
loop_
_entity.id
_entity.type
_entity.pdbx_description
1 polymer ?
#
loop_
_entity_poly.entity_id
_entity_poly.type
_entity_poly.pdbx_seq_one_letter_code
_entity_poly.pdbx_strand_id
1 'polypeptide(L)'
;MKIIDKEEREAHSTYIALQGLKGGLYGLVFSGIGFLLVRTTMPQRFATFNHSIKSCMFVMPSISIAAYWADQGSVEFDKKMYQSPESKELVLADFREWKNSGIVSKIQQFVRG
;
A
#
# COMPACT_ATOMS: atom_id res chain seq x y z
N MET A 1 1.30 -18.02 19.07
CA MET A 1 0.18 -17.49 18.27
C MET A 1 -0.73 -16.73 19.22
N LYS A 2 -0.84 -15.40 19.12
CA LYS A 2 -1.81 -14.65 19.95
C LYS A 2 -3.22 -15.02 19.48
N ILE A 3 -4.12 -15.30 20.41
CA ILE A 3 -5.56 -15.39 20.12
C ILE A 3 -6.00 -13.94 19.91
N ILE A 4 -5.91 -13.48 18.68
CA ILE A 4 -6.34 -12.15 18.24
C ILE A 4 -7.83 -12.23 17.95
N ASP A 5 -8.58 -11.22 18.37
CA ASP A 5 -10.00 -11.15 18.08
C ASP A 5 -10.23 -11.05 16.56
N LYS A 6 -11.31 -11.65 16.06
CA LYS A 6 -11.55 -11.69 14.60
C LYS A 6 -11.65 -10.28 14.01
N GLU A 7 -12.20 -9.34 14.77
CA GLU A 7 -12.34 -7.94 14.36
C GLU A 7 -10.98 -7.23 14.24
N GLU A 8 -10.08 -7.46 15.19
CA GLU A 8 -8.72 -6.90 15.15
C GLU A 8 -7.93 -7.39 13.93
N ARG A 9 -8.08 -8.67 13.58
CA ARG A 9 -7.43 -9.27 12.41
C ARG A 9 -7.99 -8.68 11.10
N GLU A 10 -9.29 -8.47 11.01
CA GLU A 10 -9.91 -7.80 9.85
C GLU A 10 -9.44 -6.36 9.73
N ALA A 11 -9.36 -5.62 10.84
CA ALA A 11 -8.87 -4.24 10.87
C ALA A 11 -7.42 -4.13 10.40
N HIS A 12 -6.55 -4.99 10.93
CA HIS A 12 -5.13 -5.03 10.56
C HIS A 12 -4.93 -5.35 9.08
N SER A 13 -5.58 -6.40 8.58
CA SER A 13 -5.45 -6.80 7.17
C SER A 13 -5.97 -5.73 6.21
N THR A 14 -7.05 -5.04 6.57
CA THR A 14 -7.65 -3.99 5.74
C THR A 14 -6.74 -2.76 5.70
N TYR A 15 -6.21 -2.34 6.86
CA TYR A 15 -5.30 -1.19 6.94
C TYR A 15 -4.03 -1.41 6.12
N ILE A 16 -3.42 -2.61 6.22
CA ILE A 16 -2.24 -2.97 5.42
C ILE A 16 -2.57 -2.97 3.92
N ALA A 17 -3.71 -3.54 3.53
CA ALA A 17 -4.11 -3.58 2.12
C ALA A 17 -4.29 -2.17 1.54
N LEU A 18 -4.87 -1.25 2.31
CA LEU A 18 -5.04 0.15 1.89
C LEU A 18 -3.69 0.87 1.77
N GLN A 19 -2.80 0.71 2.75
CA GLN A 19 -1.44 1.29 2.70
C GLN A 19 -0.61 0.71 1.54
N GLY A 20 -0.69 -0.61 1.32
CA GLY A 20 -0.05 -1.28 0.20
C GLY A 20 -0.59 -0.83 -1.16
N LEU A 21 -1.91 -0.60 -1.28
CA LEU A 21 -2.51 -0.03 -2.49
C LEU A 21 -2.01 1.39 -2.77
N LYS A 22 -1.95 2.23 -1.74
CA LYS A 22 -1.39 3.59 -1.82
C LYS A 22 0.08 3.56 -2.25
N GLY A 23 0.89 2.71 -1.60
CA GLY A 23 2.28 2.45 -1.98
C GLY A 23 2.42 1.94 -3.41
N GLY A 24 1.51 1.08 -3.86
CA GLY A 24 1.45 0.57 -5.23
C GLY A 24 1.17 1.65 -6.27
N LEU A 25 0.27 2.59 -5.99
CA LEU A 25 0.02 3.73 -6.86
C LEU A 25 1.26 4.62 -6.99
N TYR A 26 1.93 4.93 -5.87
CA TYR A 26 3.21 5.66 -5.90
C TYR A 26 4.29 4.87 -6.64
N GLY A 27 4.35 3.55 -6.43
CA GLY A 27 5.27 2.65 -7.11
C GLY A 27 5.06 2.60 -8.62
N LEU A 28 3.81 2.63 -9.09
CA LEU A 28 3.48 2.69 -10.52
C LEU A 28 3.91 4.02 -11.15
N VAL A 29 3.68 5.15 -10.47
CA VAL A 29 4.13 6.46 -10.94
C VAL A 29 5.66 6.51 -11.02
N PHE A 30 6.34 6.07 -9.94
CA PHE A 30 7.80 6.03 -9.90
C PHE A 30 8.38 5.12 -10.99
N SER A 31 7.79 3.94 -11.15
CA SER A 31 8.21 2.99 -12.19
C SER A 31 7.96 3.52 -13.61
N GLY A 32 6.85 4.20 -13.84
CA GLY A 32 6.55 4.85 -15.12
C GLY A 32 7.57 5.93 -15.48
N ILE A 33 7.96 6.75 -14.50
CA ILE A 33 9.01 7.76 -14.67
C ILE A 33 10.34 7.09 -14.97
N GLY A 34 10.73 6.06 -14.21
CA GLY A 34 11.97 5.31 -14.43
C GLY A 34 12.02 4.67 -15.82
N PHE A 35 10.92 4.08 -16.27
CA PHE A 35 10.80 3.50 -17.60
C PHE A 35 10.94 4.53 -18.72
N LEU A 36 10.32 5.71 -18.56
CA LEU A 36 10.48 6.82 -19.51
C LEU A 36 11.92 7.33 -19.55
N LEU A 37 12.57 7.50 -18.40
CA LEU A 37 13.96 7.95 -18.31
C LEU A 37 14.91 7.00 -19.03
N VAL A 38 14.77 5.68 -18.83
CA VAL A 38 15.60 4.67 -19.52
C VAL A 38 15.35 4.72 -21.03
N ARG A 39 14.10 4.90 -21.47
CA ARG A 39 13.75 5.03 -22.88
C ARG A 39 14.38 6.29 -23.51
N THR A 40 14.40 7.41 -22.81
CA THR A 40 14.93 8.69 -23.34
C THR A 40 16.45 8.75 -23.32
N THR A 41 17.11 8.21 -22.28
CA THR A 41 18.57 8.26 -22.15
C THR A 41 19.29 7.16 -22.94
N MET A 42 18.70 5.97 -23.10
CA MET A 42 19.36 4.84 -23.78
C MET A 42 18.45 4.17 -24.83
N PRO A 43 18.03 4.89 -25.88
CA PRO A 43 17.10 4.36 -26.87
C PRO A 43 17.64 3.14 -27.63
N GLN A 44 18.95 3.11 -27.90
CA GLN A 44 19.63 2.01 -28.62
C GLN A 44 19.53 0.67 -27.85
N ARG A 45 19.79 0.70 -26.54
CA ARG A 45 19.72 -0.49 -25.67
C ARG A 45 18.27 -0.89 -25.39
N PHE A 46 17.39 0.09 -25.26
CA PHE A 46 15.97 -0.16 -25.03
C PHE A 46 15.28 -0.85 -26.22
N ALA A 47 15.72 -0.55 -27.46
CA ALA A 47 15.24 -1.24 -28.66
C ALA A 47 15.61 -2.74 -28.67
N THR A 48 16.77 -3.09 -28.12
CA THR A 48 17.24 -4.49 -28.06
C THR A 48 16.60 -5.33 -26.96
N PHE A 49 15.93 -4.72 -25.98
CA PHE A 49 15.32 -5.47 -24.88
C PHE A 49 14.03 -6.20 -25.30
N ASN A 50 13.96 -7.48 -24.92
CA ASN A 50 12.75 -8.29 -25.09
C ASN A 50 11.62 -7.82 -24.15
N HIS A 51 10.37 -8.14 -24.48
CA HIS A 51 9.20 -7.70 -23.72
C HIS A 51 9.24 -8.11 -22.24
N SER A 52 9.77 -9.31 -21.93
CA SER A 52 9.92 -9.79 -20.55
C SER A 52 10.84 -8.90 -19.69
N ILE A 53 11.93 -8.39 -20.27
CA ILE A 53 12.85 -7.49 -19.56
C ILE A 53 12.18 -6.14 -19.29
N LYS A 54 11.44 -5.63 -20.29
CA LYS A 54 10.69 -4.37 -20.17
C LYS A 54 9.61 -4.47 -19.09
N SER A 55 8.87 -5.57 -19.04
CA SER A 55 7.88 -5.79 -17.99
C SER A 55 8.53 -5.93 -16.61
N CYS A 56 9.63 -6.68 -16.47
CA CYS A 56 10.31 -6.85 -15.19
C CYS A 56 10.86 -5.51 -14.66
N MET A 57 11.45 -4.69 -15.53
CA MET A 57 11.96 -3.36 -15.20
C MET A 57 10.87 -2.42 -14.68
N PHE A 58 9.63 -2.59 -15.16
CA PHE A 58 8.49 -1.82 -14.68
C PHE A 58 7.86 -2.42 -13.42
N VAL A 59 7.72 -3.74 -13.35
CA VAL A 59 6.97 -4.41 -12.28
C VAL A 59 7.77 -4.45 -10.98
N MET A 60 9.07 -4.76 -11.03
CA MET A 60 9.88 -4.91 -9.81
C MET A 60 9.89 -3.67 -8.92
N PRO A 61 10.18 -2.45 -9.42
CA PRO A 61 10.16 -1.26 -8.58
C PRO A 61 8.78 -0.96 -7.99
N SER A 62 7.72 -1.22 -8.76
CA SER A 62 6.35 -0.97 -8.31
C SER A 62 5.94 -1.88 -7.15
N ILE A 63 6.28 -3.18 -7.23
CA ILE A 63 5.99 -4.15 -6.16
C ILE A 63 6.85 -3.86 -4.94
N SER A 64 8.13 -3.53 -5.11
CA SER A 64 9.01 -3.24 -3.97
C SER A 64 8.54 -2.03 -3.16
N ILE A 65 8.09 -0.96 -3.83
CA ILE A 65 7.56 0.23 -3.14
C ILE A 65 6.22 -0.08 -2.46
N ALA A 66 5.34 -0.85 -3.11
CA ALA A 66 4.09 -1.30 -2.51
C ALA A 66 4.31 -2.14 -1.24
N ALA A 67 5.24 -3.09 -1.29
CA ALA A 67 5.61 -3.93 -0.16
C ALA A 67 6.20 -3.10 0.99
N TYR A 68 7.10 -2.16 0.68
CA TYR A 68 7.67 -1.27 1.69
C TYR A 68 6.60 -0.46 2.44
N TRP A 69 5.61 0.07 1.72
CA TRP A 69 4.50 0.83 2.33
C TRP A 69 3.57 -0.06 3.14
N ALA A 70 3.33 -1.29 2.70
CA ALA A 70 2.56 -2.28 3.46
C ALA A 70 3.26 -2.63 4.79
N ASP A 71 4.58 -2.83 4.76
CA ASP A 71 5.38 -3.12 5.95
C ASP A 71 5.39 -1.95 6.94
N GLN A 72 5.59 -0.73 6.46
CA GLN A 72 5.50 0.47 7.30
C GLN A 72 4.08 0.66 7.89
N GLY A 73 3.05 0.40 7.08
CA GLY A 73 1.65 0.44 7.52
C GLY A 73 1.37 -0.58 8.63
N SER A 74 1.93 -1.79 8.55
CA SER A 74 1.79 -2.80 9.60
C SER A 74 2.40 -2.33 10.93
N VAL A 75 3.60 -1.74 10.88
CA VAL A 75 4.29 -1.24 12.08
C VAL A 75 3.54 -0.05 12.70
N GLU A 76 3.04 0.86 11.87
CA GLU A 76 2.29 2.02 12.34
C GLU A 76 0.95 1.62 12.97
N PHE A 77 0.25 0.64 12.40
CA PHE A 77 -0.98 0.11 12.96
C PHE A 77 -0.75 -0.51 14.35
N ASP A 78 0.27 -1.37 14.49
CA ASP A 78 0.59 -1.98 15.78
C ASP A 78 0.95 -0.91 16.82
N LYS A 79 1.67 0.14 16.41
CA LYS A 79 1.99 1.27 17.29
C LYS A 79 0.74 1.99 17.77
N LYS A 80 -0.23 2.28 16.90
CA LYS A 80 -1.48 2.96 17.27
C LYS A 80 -2.39 2.07 18.13
N MET A 81 -2.46 0.78 17.81
CA MET A 81 -3.34 -0.18 18.46
C MET A 81 -2.91 -0.52 19.90
N TYR A 82 -1.60 -0.62 20.15
CA TYR A 82 -1.07 -1.05 21.45
C TYR A 82 -0.48 0.08 22.30
N GLN A 83 -0.62 1.35 21.89
CA GLN A 83 -0.09 2.50 22.62
C GLN A 83 -0.79 2.75 23.97
N SER A 84 -2.12 2.59 24.04
CA SER A 84 -2.90 2.68 25.28
C SER A 84 -4.21 1.89 25.16
N PRO A 85 -4.85 1.51 26.28
CA PRO A 85 -6.16 0.84 26.25
C PRO A 85 -7.24 1.66 25.55
N GLU A 86 -7.25 2.98 25.73
CA GLU A 86 -8.19 3.90 25.05
C GLU A 86 -7.90 3.96 23.53
N SER A 87 -6.62 4.01 23.14
CA SER A 87 -6.23 4.02 21.73
C SER A 87 -6.71 2.77 20.99
N LYS A 88 -6.72 1.62 21.66
CA LYS A 88 -7.22 0.36 21.10
C LYS A 88 -8.71 0.45 20.74
N GLU A 89 -9.53 0.96 21.66
CA GLU A 89 -10.97 1.12 21.43
C GLU A 89 -11.26 2.13 20.34
N LEU A 90 -10.50 3.24 20.28
CA LEU A 90 -10.62 4.25 19.23
C LEU A 90 -10.32 3.68 17.84
N VAL A 91 -9.21 2.93 17.68
CA VAL A 91 -8.84 2.32 16.39
C VAL A 91 -9.89 1.31 15.92
N LEU A 92 -10.49 0.55 16.84
CA LEU A 92 -11.59 -0.36 16.52
C LEU A 92 -12.88 0.38 16.19
N ALA A 93 -13.19 1.47 16.89
CA ALA A 93 -14.34 2.32 16.58
C ALA A 93 -14.21 2.95 15.19
N ASP A 94 -13.05 3.49 14.84
CA ASP A 94 -12.74 4.02 13.52
C ASP A 94 -12.89 2.94 12.42
N PHE A 95 -12.44 1.71 12.69
CA PHE A 95 -12.61 0.60 11.77
C PHE A 95 -14.09 0.22 11.57
N ARG A 96 -14.90 0.22 12.64
CA ARG A 96 -16.35 -0.03 12.57
C ARG A 96 -17.06 1.05 11.78
N GLU A 97 -16.70 2.32 12.01
CA GLU A 97 -17.22 3.44 11.24
C GLU A 97 -16.85 3.31 9.77
N TRP A 98 -15.58 3.02 9.48
CA TRP A 98 -15.10 2.76 8.12
C TRP A 98 -15.88 1.62 7.46
N LYS A 99 -16.08 0.49 8.14
CA LYS A 99 -16.80 -0.69 7.64
C LYS A 99 -18.24 -0.33 7.26
N ASN A 100 -18.91 0.43 8.11
CA ASN A 100 -20.30 0.87 7.94
C ASN A 100 -20.46 2.07 6.98
N SER A 101 -19.38 2.77 6.68
CA SER A 101 -19.40 3.92 5.77
C SER A 101 -19.65 3.49 4.31
N GLY A 102 -20.28 4.39 3.54
CA GLY A 102 -20.60 4.17 2.14
C GLY A 102 -19.35 4.07 1.23
N ILE A 103 -19.53 3.60 0.00
CA ILE A 103 -18.44 3.42 -0.97
C ILE A 103 -17.73 4.76 -1.28
N VAL A 104 -18.49 5.87 -1.34
CA VAL A 104 -17.95 7.21 -1.62
C VAL A 104 -17.04 7.71 -0.50
N SER A 105 -17.43 7.53 0.77
CA SER A 105 -16.60 7.94 1.92
C SER A 105 -15.33 7.10 2.01
N LYS A 106 -15.39 5.80 1.68
CA LYS A 106 -14.21 4.92 1.62
C LYS A 106 -13.18 5.38 0.60
N ILE A 107 -13.63 5.74 -0.60
CA ILE A 107 -12.75 6.29 -1.65
C ILE A 107 -12.17 7.63 -1.20
N GLN A 108 -12.98 8.49 -0.59
CA GLN A 108 -12.51 9.80 -0.12
C GLN A 108 -11.47 9.67 1.00
N GLN A 109 -11.66 8.76 1.95
CA GLN A 109 -10.67 8.49 3.00
C GLN A 109 -9.40 7.84 2.44
N PHE A 110 -9.52 6.97 1.45
CA PHE A 110 -8.36 6.39 0.75
C PHE A 110 -7.52 7.44 0.01
N VAL A 111 -8.14 8.49 -0.52
CA VAL A 111 -7.42 9.59 -1.20
C VAL A 111 -6.85 10.61 -0.22
N ARG A 112 -7.46 10.79 0.98
CA ARG A 112 -7.05 11.80 1.97
C ARG A 112 -6.05 11.32 3.01
N GLY A 113 -6.07 10.06 3.41
CA GLY A 113 -5.13 9.46 4.38
C GLY A 113 -3.82 9.09 3.71
#